data_AF-A0A924G9B8-F1
#
_entry.id   AF-A0A924G9B8-F1
#
_cell.length_a   1.000
_cell.length_b   1.000
_cell.length_c   1.000
_cell.angle_alpha   90.00
_cell.angle_beta   90.00
_cell.angle_gamma   90.00
#
_symmetry.space_group_name_H-M   'P 1'
#
loop_
_entity.id
_entity.type
_entity.pdbx_description
1 polymer ?
#
loop_
_entity_poly.entity_id
_entity_poly.type
_entity_poly.pdbx_seq_one_letter_code
_entity_poly.pdbx_strand_id
1 'polypeptide(L)'
;MRPIILWLLLMISLSSQASFFDLVKKEVTSLSKVNVADSLYQKLFRNNDSTTTLKALKELQAIANEADDVLLKCFVLSTFGDYYARIRDFGDLSTNYHLQAIELGKTEGSKISEAISNYKLGRYYYNFQRYPKAFEYLLGANYLEKEIGYSSSLQSGWIFYYYAKAYHEIGDFANAEFSASVGVFTNGIQRDDANKDSSM
;
A
#
# COMPACT_ATOMS: atom_id res chain seq x y z
N MET A 1 11.15 49.72 20.57
CA MET A 1 11.89 48.51 20.13
C MET A 1 11.05 47.23 20.32
N ARG A 2 9.92 47.08 19.62
CA ARG A 2 9.05 45.89 19.69
C ARG A 2 8.44 45.37 18.36
N PRO A 3 8.74 45.88 17.15
CA PRO A 3 8.15 45.29 15.93
C PRO A 3 8.91 44.05 15.41
N ILE A 4 10.20 43.92 15.71
CA ILE A 4 11.04 42.83 15.15
C ILE A 4 10.72 41.46 15.78
N ILE A 5 10.35 41.43 17.07
CA ILE A 5 9.98 40.19 17.77
C ILE A 5 8.61 39.67 17.29
N LEU A 6 7.68 40.58 16.95
CA LEU A 6 6.38 40.20 16.39
C LEU A 6 6.53 39.60 14.98
N TRP A 7 7.44 40.15 14.17
CA TRP A 7 7.77 39.60 12.85
C TRP A 7 8.50 38.25 12.94
N LEU A 8 9.43 38.08 13.89
CA LEU A 8 10.08 36.79 14.13
C LEU A 8 9.11 35.71 14.61
N LEU A 9 8.15 36.04 15.48
CA LEU A 9 7.12 35.09 15.92
C LEU A 9 6.11 34.76 14.82
N LEU A 10 5.79 35.71 13.92
CA LEU A 10 4.98 35.44 12.73
C LEU A 10 5.72 34.53 11.73
N MET A 11 7.03 34.71 11.58
CA MET A 11 7.89 33.87 10.73
C MET A 11 8.12 32.46 11.33
N ILE A 12 8.19 32.34 12.66
CA ILE A 12 8.24 31.04 13.37
C ILE A 12 6.88 30.33 13.33
N SER A 13 5.76 31.05 13.21
CA SER A 13 4.45 30.42 12.91
C SER A 13 4.30 30.01 11.44
N LEU A 14 5.11 30.57 10.54
CA LEU A 14 5.14 30.22 9.11
C LEU A 14 6.14 29.10 8.78
N SER A 15 7.04 28.75 9.70
CA SER A 15 7.82 27.50 9.60
C SER A 15 6.93 26.29 9.93
N SER A 16 6.02 26.02 8.99
CA SER A 16 5.66 24.68 8.52
C SER A 16 5.17 23.70 9.60
N GLN A 17 3.90 23.85 10.02
CA GLN A 17 3.08 22.63 10.06
C GLN A 17 2.89 22.19 8.61
N ALA A 18 3.86 21.46 8.09
CA ALA A 18 3.67 20.74 6.85
C ALA A 18 2.44 19.84 7.06
N SER A 19 1.44 20.04 6.22
CA SER A 19 0.31 19.15 6.13
C SER A 19 0.84 17.72 5.96
N PHE A 20 0.13 16.75 6.52
CA PHE A 20 0.34 15.34 6.25
C PHE A 20 0.57 15.04 4.75
N PHE A 21 -0.17 15.73 3.89
CA PHE A 21 -0.13 15.56 2.45
C PHE A 21 1.13 16.16 1.84
N ASP A 22 1.74 17.14 2.51
CA ASP A 22 3.03 17.69 2.12
C ASP A 22 4.15 16.67 2.30
N LEU A 23 4.02 15.72 3.24
CA LEU A 23 4.98 14.62 3.37
C LEU A 23 4.93 13.73 2.12
N VAL A 24 3.73 13.34 1.68
CA VAL A 24 3.57 12.56 0.44
C VAL A 24 4.06 13.36 -0.77
N LYS A 25 3.78 14.67 -0.85
CA LYS A 25 4.22 15.51 -1.98
C LYS A 25 5.75 15.72 -2.03
N LYS A 26 6.44 15.67 -0.88
CA LYS A 26 7.90 15.83 -0.79
C LYS A 26 8.67 14.60 -1.29
N GLU A 27 8.03 13.44 -1.27
CA GLU A 27 8.65 12.20 -1.73
C GLU A 27 8.93 12.22 -3.23
N VAL A 28 10.17 11.86 -3.59
CA VAL A 28 10.65 11.89 -4.97
C VAL A 28 10.14 10.70 -5.76
N THR A 29 10.16 9.50 -5.17
CA THR A 29 9.80 8.26 -5.86
C THR A 29 8.35 7.88 -5.60
N SER A 30 7.69 7.25 -6.58
CA SER A 30 6.33 6.73 -6.40
C SER A 30 6.24 5.69 -5.28
N LEU A 31 7.30 4.90 -5.09
CA LEU A 31 7.37 3.89 -4.05
C LEU A 31 7.42 4.51 -2.65
N SER A 32 8.24 5.55 -2.46
CA SER A 32 8.33 6.25 -1.18
C SER A 32 7.05 7.04 -0.87
N LYS A 33 6.41 7.64 -1.88
CA LYS A 33 5.05 8.22 -1.74
C LYS A 33 4.05 7.20 -1.20
N VAL A 34 4.03 6.00 -1.79
CA VAL A 34 3.15 4.91 -1.34
C VAL A 34 3.45 4.48 0.09
N ASN A 35 4.73 4.40 0.48
CA ASN A 35 5.10 4.04 1.86
C ASN A 35 4.61 5.02 2.91
N VAL A 36 4.81 6.30 2.62
CA VAL A 36 4.32 7.38 3.48
C VAL A 36 2.79 7.29 3.53
N ALA A 37 2.11 7.18 2.37
CA ALA A 37 0.66 7.05 2.33
C ALA A 37 0.11 5.81 3.07
N ASP A 38 0.77 4.65 3.00
CA ASP A 38 0.36 3.42 3.69
C ASP A 38 0.52 3.54 5.20
N SER A 39 1.69 3.97 5.67
CA SER A 39 1.95 4.19 7.11
C SER A 39 0.91 5.09 7.75
N LEU A 40 0.53 6.10 6.98
CA LEU A 40 -0.45 7.10 7.35
C LEU A 40 -1.89 6.55 7.35
N TYR A 41 -2.30 5.83 6.31
CA TYR A 41 -3.58 5.15 6.25
C TYR A 41 -3.75 4.19 7.45
N GLN A 42 -2.72 3.41 7.77
CA GLN A 42 -2.74 2.49 8.91
C GLN A 42 -2.97 3.22 10.25
N LYS A 43 -2.41 4.41 10.42
CA LYS A 43 -2.63 5.24 11.61
C LYS A 43 -4.08 5.75 11.69
N LEU A 44 -4.62 6.25 10.58
CA LEU A 44 -6.01 6.72 10.51
C LEU A 44 -7.01 5.59 10.77
N PHE A 45 -6.74 4.41 10.19
CA PHE A 45 -7.54 3.21 10.36
C PHE A 45 -7.60 2.76 11.82
N ARG A 46 -6.47 2.78 12.55
CA ARG A 46 -6.42 2.46 13.99
C ARG A 46 -7.27 3.40 14.85
N ASN A 47 -7.42 4.65 14.45
CA ASN A 47 -8.18 5.65 15.20
C ASN A 47 -9.71 5.54 14.99
N ASN A 48 -10.17 4.59 14.18
CA ASN A 48 -11.57 4.24 13.94
C ASN A 48 -12.50 5.34 13.37
N ASP A 49 -12.03 6.56 13.10
CA ASP A 49 -12.85 7.60 12.47
C ASP A 49 -12.96 7.39 10.95
N SER A 50 -14.13 6.88 10.54
CA SER A 50 -14.48 6.62 9.14
C SER A 50 -14.53 7.89 8.28
N THR A 51 -14.96 9.02 8.85
CA THR A 51 -15.15 10.28 8.10
C THR A 51 -13.81 10.91 7.77
N THR A 52 -12.92 11.00 8.77
CA THR A 52 -11.56 11.50 8.57
C THR A 52 -10.78 10.61 7.61
N THR A 53 -10.92 9.29 7.71
CA THR A 53 -10.27 8.34 6.78
C THR A 53 -10.73 8.57 5.33
N LEU A 54 -12.05 8.71 5.10
CA LEU A 54 -12.58 8.95 3.76
C LEU A 54 -12.11 10.29 3.18
N LYS A 55 -12.05 11.34 4.01
CA LYS A 55 -11.52 12.65 3.59
C LYS A 55 -10.05 12.53 3.18
N ALA A 56 -9.24 11.85 3.99
CA ALA A 56 -7.83 11.65 3.69
C ALA A 56 -7.60 10.83 2.41
N LEU A 57 -8.41 9.80 2.15
CA LEU A 57 -8.33 9.03 0.90
C LEU A 57 -8.67 9.87 -0.33
N LYS A 58 -9.65 10.77 -0.24
CA LYS A 58 -9.97 11.70 -1.33
C LYS A 58 -8.85 12.71 -1.59
N GLU A 59 -8.21 13.20 -0.54
CA GLU A 59 -7.05 14.08 -0.67
C GLU A 59 -5.84 13.35 -1.27
N LEU A 60 -5.54 12.12 -0.84
CA LEU A 60 -4.52 11.28 -1.48
C LEU A 60 -4.84 11.00 -2.96
N GLN A 61 -6.11 10.78 -3.31
CA GLN A 61 -6.53 10.59 -4.69
C GLN A 61 -6.27 11.83 -5.54
N ALA A 62 -6.54 13.03 -5.02
CA ALA A 62 -6.22 14.27 -5.71
C ALA A 62 -4.71 14.40 -5.97
N ILE A 63 -3.89 14.09 -4.97
CA ILE A 63 -2.42 14.13 -5.10
C ILE A 63 -1.92 13.13 -6.14
N ALA A 64 -2.45 11.91 -6.12
CA ALA A 64 -2.09 10.87 -7.09
C ALA A 64 -2.44 11.28 -8.52
N ASN A 65 -3.58 11.97 -8.70
CA ASN A 65 -4.00 12.49 -9.99
C ASN A 65 -3.16 13.70 -10.44
N GLU A 66 -2.89 14.64 -9.55
CA GLU A 66 -2.03 15.82 -9.81
C GLU A 66 -0.61 15.41 -10.22
N ALA A 67 -0.07 14.37 -9.59
CA ALA A 67 1.27 13.87 -9.87
C ALA A 67 1.33 12.89 -11.05
N ASP A 68 0.17 12.54 -11.63
CA ASP A 68 0.01 11.47 -12.63
C ASP A 68 0.68 10.14 -12.22
N ASP A 69 0.66 9.83 -10.93
CA ASP A 69 1.43 8.73 -10.35
C ASP A 69 0.60 7.45 -10.34
N VAL A 70 0.81 6.60 -11.35
CA VAL A 70 0.05 5.35 -11.54
C VAL A 70 0.11 4.44 -10.30
N LEU A 71 1.28 4.32 -9.68
CA LEU A 71 1.47 3.48 -8.50
C LEU A 71 0.68 4.02 -7.31
N LEU A 72 0.75 5.32 -7.07
CA LEU A 72 -0.03 5.96 -6.00
C LEU A 72 -1.54 5.90 -6.29
N LYS A 73 -1.98 6.06 -7.54
CA LYS A 73 -3.40 5.93 -7.94
C LYS A 73 -3.92 4.52 -7.64
N CYS A 74 -3.19 3.48 -8.06
CA CYS A 74 -3.55 2.08 -7.80
C CYS A 74 -3.58 1.77 -6.29
N PHE A 75 -2.59 2.29 -5.54
CA PHE A 75 -2.55 2.16 -4.10
C PHE A 75 -3.78 2.79 -3.43
N VAL A 76 -4.14 4.02 -3.80
CA VAL A 76 -5.30 4.73 -3.25
C VAL A 76 -6.60 3.99 -3.58
N LEU A 77 -6.78 3.51 -4.81
CA LEU A 77 -7.94 2.71 -5.21
C LEU A 77 -8.07 1.44 -4.35
N SER A 78 -7.00 0.66 -4.21
CA SER A 78 -7.03 -0.52 -3.35
C SER A 78 -7.32 -0.17 -1.88
N THR A 79 -6.88 1.01 -1.43
CA THR A 79 -7.12 1.47 -0.07
C THR A 79 -8.56 1.92 0.16
N PHE A 80 -9.25 2.46 -0.86
CA PHE A 80 -10.71 2.58 -0.84
C PHE A 80 -11.39 1.21 -0.69
N GLY A 81 -10.88 0.19 -1.38
CA GLY A 81 -11.32 -1.19 -1.23
C GLY A 81 -11.26 -1.66 0.23
N ASP A 82 -10.09 -1.54 0.87
CA ASP A 82 -9.89 -1.86 2.29
C ASP A 82 -10.82 -1.04 3.21
N TYR A 83 -10.99 0.25 2.94
CA TYR A 83 -11.86 1.14 3.72
C TYR A 83 -13.32 0.68 3.67
N TYR A 84 -13.85 0.39 2.47
CA TYR A 84 -15.24 -0.06 2.33
C TYR A 84 -15.47 -1.45 2.92
N ALA A 85 -14.48 -2.35 2.83
CA ALA A 85 -14.54 -3.66 3.48
C ALA A 85 -14.71 -3.52 5.00
N ARG A 86 -14.01 -2.57 5.61
CA ARG A 86 -14.09 -2.33 7.05
C ARG A 86 -15.46 -1.83 7.50
N ILE A 87 -16.08 -0.94 6.72
CA ILE A 87 -17.33 -0.29 7.11
C ILE A 87 -18.59 -1.03 6.64
N ARG A 88 -18.46 -1.99 5.70
CA ARG A 88 -19.59 -2.71 5.07
C ARG A 88 -19.39 -4.22 4.96
N ASP A 89 -18.34 -4.77 5.59
CA ASP A 89 -17.93 -6.17 5.43
C ASP A 89 -17.52 -6.49 3.97
N PHE A 90 -17.33 -7.76 3.65
CA PHE A 90 -17.12 -8.26 2.30
C PHE A 90 -18.26 -7.82 1.36
N GLY A 91 -17.92 -7.32 0.18
CA GLY A 91 -18.91 -6.88 -0.78
C GLY A 91 -18.34 -6.35 -2.08
N ASP A 92 -19.24 -6.17 -3.05
CA ASP A 92 -18.88 -5.81 -4.42
C ASP A 92 -18.23 -4.44 -4.53
N LEU A 93 -18.61 -3.48 -3.70
CA LEU A 93 -18.00 -2.15 -3.72
C LEU A 93 -16.50 -2.21 -3.40
N SER A 94 -16.12 -2.96 -2.35
CA SER A 94 -14.71 -3.14 -1.98
C SER A 94 -13.95 -3.90 -3.08
N THR A 95 -14.54 -4.99 -3.57
CA THR A 95 -13.99 -5.79 -4.68
C THR A 95 -13.76 -4.93 -5.93
N ASN A 96 -14.71 -4.07 -6.28
CA ASN A 96 -14.66 -3.23 -7.46
C ASN A 96 -13.51 -2.21 -7.40
N TYR A 97 -13.27 -1.60 -6.24
CA TYR A 97 -12.13 -0.70 -6.05
C TYR A 97 -10.78 -1.41 -6.23
N HIS A 98 -10.64 -2.62 -5.71
CA HIS A 98 -9.43 -3.42 -5.93
C HIS A 98 -9.25 -3.80 -7.40
N LEU A 99 -10.32 -4.21 -8.08
CA LEU A 99 -10.28 -4.54 -9.51
C LEU A 99 -9.94 -3.33 -10.38
N GLN A 100 -10.46 -2.14 -10.05
CA GLN A 100 -10.07 -0.90 -10.71
C GLN A 100 -8.57 -0.61 -10.58
N ALA A 101 -7.98 -0.88 -9.41
CA ALA A 101 -6.54 -0.71 -9.21
C ALA A 101 -5.71 -1.66 -10.10
N ILE A 102 -6.14 -2.92 -10.22
CA ILE A 102 -5.51 -3.91 -11.10
C ILE A 102 -5.62 -3.47 -12.56
N GLU A 103 -6.82 -3.12 -13.02
CA GLU A 103 -7.05 -2.72 -14.41
C GLU A 103 -6.31 -1.43 -14.77
N LEU A 104 -6.20 -0.48 -13.84
CA LEU A 104 -5.39 0.73 -14.04
C LEU A 104 -3.91 0.38 -14.20
N GLY A 105 -3.34 -0.42 -13.30
CA GLY A 105 -1.94 -0.84 -13.40
C GLY A 105 -1.64 -1.55 -14.72
N LYS A 106 -2.57 -2.41 -15.17
CA LYS A 106 -2.48 -3.12 -16.45
C LYS A 106 -2.59 -2.18 -17.65
N THR A 107 -3.58 -1.28 -17.67
CA THR A 107 -3.82 -0.34 -18.78
C THR A 107 -2.65 0.61 -18.97
N GLU A 108 -2.06 1.06 -17.87
CA GLU A 108 -0.89 1.95 -17.86
C GLU A 108 0.44 1.21 -18.02
N GLY A 109 0.42 -0.13 -18.16
CA GLY A 109 1.62 -0.96 -18.33
C GLY A 109 2.53 -1.03 -17.09
N SER A 110 2.04 -0.63 -15.92
CA SER A 110 2.80 -0.62 -14.67
C SER A 110 2.72 -1.96 -13.94
N LYS A 111 3.65 -2.87 -14.24
CA LYS A 111 3.72 -4.20 -13.61
C LYS A 111 3.85 -4.16 -12.09
N ILE A 112 4.59 -3.18 -11.53
CA ILE A 112 4.70 -2.97 -10.08
C ILE A 112 3.31 -2.65 -9.48
N SER A 113 2.59 -1.72 -10.10
CA SER A 113 1.25 -1.33 -9.63
C SER A 113 0.24 -2.48 -9.73
N GLU A 114 0.32 -3.24 -10.81
CA GLU A 114 -0.50 -4.44 -11.02
C GLU A 114 -0.20 -5.53 -9.99
N ALA A 115 1.08 -5.81 -9.71
CA ALA A 115 1.51 -6.80 -8.72
C ALA A 115 0.99 -6.46 -7.31
N ILE A 116 1.19 -5.20 -6.89
CA ILE A 116 0.75 -4.71 -5.57
C ILE A 116 -0.77 -4.75 -5.45
N SER A 117 -1.50 -4.40 -6.51
CA SER A 117 -2.96 -4.41 -6.51
C SER A 117 -3.53 -5.83 -6.47
N ASN A 118 -2.92 -6.77 -7.22
CA ASN A 118 -3.23 -8.20 -7.14
C ASN A 118 -3.00 -8.73 -5.71
N TYR A 119 -1.87 -8.41 -5.09
CA TYR A 119 -1.59 -8.78 -3.70
C TYR A 119 -2.66 -8.26 -2.74
N LYS A 120 -3.03 -6.97 -2.85
CA LYS A 120 -4.04 -6.36 -1.96
C LYS A 120 -5.41 -7.03 -2.13
N LEU A 121 -5.82 -7.38 -3.35
CA LEU A 121 -7.06 -8.11 -3.60
C LEU A 121 -6.98 -9.57 -3.08
N GLY A 122 -5.86 -10.24 -3.27
CA GLY A 122 -5.61 -11.58 -2.72
C GLY A 122 -5.72 -11.60 -1.19
N ARG A 123 -5.09 -10.62 -0.53
CA ARG A 123 -5.20 -10.39 0.92
C ARG A 123 -6.65 -10.14 1.35
N TYR A 124 -7.37 -9.29 0.62
CA TYR A 124 -8.79 -9.03 0.88
C TYR A 124 -9.61 -10.31 0.86
N TYR A 125 -9.50 -11.12 -0.20
CA TYR A 125 -10.19 -12.41 -0.28
C TYR A 125 -9.77 -13.37 0.82
N TYR A 126 -8.48 -13.41 1.18
CA TYR A 126 -7.99 -14.25 2.28
C TYR A 126 -8.65 -13.87 3.61
N ASN A 127 -8.69 -12.57 3.94
CA ASN A 127 -9.26 -12.07 5.19
C ASN A 127 -10.75 -12.42 5.35
N PHE A 128 -11.47 -12.56 4.23
CA PHE A 128 -12.88 -13.00 4.20
C PHE A 128 -13.05 -14.49 3.84
N GLN A 129 -12.00 -15.30 4.05
CA GLN A 129 -12.02 -16.77 3.92
C GLN A 129 -12.44 -17.26 2.52
N ARG A 130 -12.16 -16.47 1.48
CA ARG A 130 -12.38 -16.83 0.07
C ARG A 130 -11.08 -17.37 -0.53
N TYR A 131 -10.58 -18.47 0.03
CA TYR A 131 -9.23 -18.96 -0.26
C TYR A 131 -8.92 -19.25 -1.73
N PRO A 132 -9.82 -19.83 -2.55
CA PRO A 132 -9.52 -20.06 -3.97
C PRO A 132 -9.25 -18.76 -4.74
N LYS A 133 -10.07 -17.72 -4.51
CA LYS A 133 -9.86 -16.40 -5.11
C LYS A 133 -8.61 -15.72 -4.54
N ALA A 134 -8.38 -15.83 -3.23
CA ALA A 134 -7.18 -15.30 -2.61
C ALA A 134 -5.92 -15.87 -3.29
N PHE A 135 -5.91 -17.18 -3.53
CA PHE A 135 -4.80 -17.87 -4.20
C PHE A 135 -4.60 -17.40 -5.64
N GLU A 136 -5.67 -17.24 -6.42
CA GLU A 136 -5.62 -16.73 -7.80
C GLU A 136 -4.90 -15.36 -7.88
N TYR A 137 -5.32 -14.40 -7.05
CA TYR A 137 -4.73 -13.06 -7.07
C TYR A 137 -3.33 -13.01 -6.43
N LEU A 138 -3.04 -13.82 -5.41
CA LEU A 138 -1.68 -13.95 -4.87
C LEU A 138 -0.72 -14.57 -5.90
N LEU A 139 -1.22 -15.46 -6.76
CA LEU A 139 -0.46 -16.04 -7.87
C LEU A 139 -0.19 -15.05 -8.98
N GLY A 140 -1.19 -14.26 -9.37
CA GLY A 140 -0.98 -13.13 -10.28
C GLY A 140 0.09 -12.16 -9.75
N ALA A 141 0.00 -11.79 -8.46
CA ALA A 141 0.98 -10.91 -7.84
C ALA A 141 2.39 -11.51 -7.88
N ASN A 142 2.57 -12.76 -7.45
CA ASN A 142 3.88 -13.40 -7.41
C ASN A 142 4.51 -13.59 -8.79
N TYR A 143 3.71 -13.91 -9.80
CA TYR A 143 4.16 -14.00 -11.18
C TYR A 143 4.74 -12.66 -11.65
N LEU A 144 4.00 -11.57 -11.42
CA LEU A 144 4.44 -10.23 -11.80
C LEU A 144 5.70 -9.81 -11.03
N GLU A 145 5.76 -10.05 -9.71
CA GLU A 145 6.93 -9.80 -8.87
C GLU A 145 8.19 -10.53 -9.37
N LYS A 146 8.03 -11.77 -9.83
CA LYS A 146 9.12 -12.54 -10.42
C LYS A 146 9.63 -11.90 -11.72
N GLU A 147 8.75 -11.33 -12.54
CA GLU A 147 9.14 -10.65 -13.78
C GLU A 147 9.89 -9.34 -13.53
N ILE A 148 9.48 -8.56 -12.51
CA ILE A 148 10.12 -7.28 -12.16
C ILE A 148 11.28 -7.40 -11.18
N GLY A 149 11.48 -8.60 -10.61
CA GLY A 149 12.43 -8.86 -9.54
C GLY A 149 11.87 -8.52 -8.16
N TYR A 150 12.00 -9.45 -7.20
CA TYR A 150 11.40 -9.33 -5.87
C TYR A 150 11.87 -8.13 -5.03
N SER A 151 12.99 -7.50 -5.35
CA SER A 151 13.50 -6.29 -4.69
C SER A 151 12.79 -5.01 -5.16
N SER A 152 12.07 -5.05 -6.27
CA SER A 152 11.39 -3.89 -6.87
C SER A 152 10.07 -3.54 -6.18
N SER A 153 9.62 -4.38 -5.23
CA SER A 153 8.35 -4.25 -4.54
C SER A 153 8.52 -4.46 -3.05
N LEU A 154 7.67 -3.80 -2.28
CA LEU A 154 7.66 -3.86 -0.82
C LEU A 154 6.73 -4.95 -0.29
N GLN A 155 6.00 -5.61 -1.19
CA GLN A 155 4.96 -6.56 -0.85
C GLN A 155 5.42 -8.00 -1.01
N SER A 156 6.60 -8.25 -1.59
CA SER A 156 7.16 -9.59 -1.83
C SER A 156 7.11 -10.50 -0.60
N GLY A 157 7.61 -10.04 0.56
CA GLY A 157 7.57 -10.84 1.79
C GLY A 157 6.14 -11.10 2.29
N TRP A 158 5.21 -10.16 2.09
CA TRP A 158 3.81 -10.35 2.44
C TRP A 158 3.08 -11.32 1.50
N ILE A 159 3.38 -11.30 0.20
CA ILE A 159 2.83 -12.25 -0.77
C ILE A 159 3.18 -13.68 -0.34
N PHE A 160 4.45 -13.93 -0.01
CA PHE A 160 4.89 -15.25 0.47
C PHE A 160 4.28 -15.63 1.83
N TYR A 161 4.11 -14.67 2.74
CA TYR A 161 3.38 -14.90 3.99
C TYR A 161 1.93 -15.35 3.74
N TYR A 162 1.18 -14.65 2.90
CA TYR A 162 -0.21 -15.02 2.62
C TYR A 162 -0.32 -16.30 1.79
N TYR A 163 0.68 -16.63 0.97
CA TYR A 163 0.78 -17.94 0.35
C TYR A 163 0.97 -19.05 1.36
N ALA A 164 1.90 -18.90 2.29
CA ALA A 164 2.13 -19.89 3.33
C ALA A 164 0.83 -20.19 4.10
N LYS A 165 0.08 -19.13 4.43
CA LYS A 165 -1.24 -19.27 5.04
C LYS A 165 -2.24 -19.97 4.12
N ALA A 166 -2.38 -19.54 2.86
CA ALA A 166 -3.33 -20.14 1.93
C ALA A 166 -3.05 -21.64 1.70
N TYR A 167 -1.78 -22.04 1.53
CA TYR A 167 -1.37 -23.44 1.43
C TYR A 167 -1.68 -24.24 2.70
N HIS A 168 -1.47 -23.63 3.86
CA HIS A 168 -1.81 -24.25 5.13
C HIS A 168 -3.32 -24.52 5.25
N GLU A 169 -4.18 -23.58 4.82
CA GLU A 169 -5.65 -23.75 4.86
C GLU A 169 -6.14 -24.90 3.96
N ILE A 170 -5.42 -25.22 2.87
CA ILE A 170 -5.77 -26.32 1.96
C ILE A 170 -5.04 -27.63 2.29
N GLY A 171 -4.28 -27.68 3.39
CA GLY A 171 -3.56 -28.88 3.86
C GLY A 171 -2.26 -29.20 3.12
N ASP A 172 -1.75 -28.28 2.30
CA ASP A 172 -0.49 -28.42 1.58
C ASP A 172 0.67 -27.86 2.41
N PHE A 173 1.06 -28.61 3.44
CA PHE A 173 2.05 -28.17 4.40
C PHE A 173 3.46 -27.98 3.82
N ALA A 174 3.81 -28.73 2.76
CA ALA A 174 5.11 -28.62 2.12
C ALA A 174 5.27 -27.26 1.42
N ASN A 175 4.27 -26.86 0.64
CA ASN A 175 4.28 -25.55 -0.01
C ASN A 175 4.07 -24.41 0.99
N ALA A 176 3.36 -24.66 2.11
CA ALA A 176 3.25 -23.70 3.19
C ALA A 176 4.61 -23.39 3.84
N GLU A 177 5.38 -24.42 4.21
CA GLU A 177 6.70 -24.28 4.83
C GLU A 177 7.70 -23.60 3.88
N PHE A 178 7.73 -24.03 2.61
CA PHE A 178 8.57 -23.42 1.59
C PHE A 178 8.26 -21.91 1.44
N SER A 179 6.98 -21.57 1.29
CA SER A 179 6.55 -20.18 1.14
C SER A 179 6.88 -19.34 2.38
N ALA A 180 6.72 -19.90 3.59
CA ALA A 180 7.08 -19.21 4.83
C ALA A 180 8.58 -18.91 4.90
N SER A 181 9.42 -19.87 4.52
CA SER A 181 10.89 -19.71 4.50
C SER A 181 11.33 -18.61 3.53
N VAL A 182 10.77 -18.60 2.32
CA VAL A 182 11.05 -17.55 1.32
C VAL A 182 10.55 -16.18 1.80
N GLY A 183 9.39 -16.13 2.47
CA GLY A 183 8.84 -14.90 3.06
C GLY A 183 9.74 -14.27 4.12
N VAL A 184 10.36 -15.08 4.99
CA VAL A 184 11.32 -14.60 6.00
C VAL A 184 12.56 -14.02 5.33
N PHE A 185 13.10 -14.72 4.34
CA PHE A 185 14.32 -14.30 3.63
C PHE A 185 14.10 -12.98 2.86
N THR A 186 12.99 -12.87 2.15
CA THR A 186 12.63 -11.66 1.36
C THR A 186 12.36 -10.44 2.24
N ASN A 187 11.71 -10.62 3.41
CA ASN A 187 11.56 -9.54 4.39
C ASN A 187 12.90 -9.07 4.97
N GLY A 188 13.88 -9.97 5.12
CA GLY A 188 15.24 -9.62 5.53
C GLY A 188 15.92 -8.67 4.54
N ILE A 189 15.86 -9.01 3.25
CA ILE A 189 16.42 -8.18 2.16
C ILE A 189 15.79 -6.79 2.13
N GLN A 190 14.46 -6.70 2.20
CA GLN A 190 13.75 -5.41 2.18
C GLN A 190 14.12 -4.50 3.37
N ARG A 191 14.36 -5.06 4.56
CA ARG A 191 14.79 -4.27 5.73
C ARG A 191 16.19 -3.70 5.55
N ASP A 192 17.09 -4.46 4.94
CA ASP A 192 18.47 -4.03 4.73
C ASP A 192 18.58 -2.92 3.68
N ASP A 193 17.71 -2.92 2.67
CA ASP A 193 17.66 -1.88 1.65
C ASP A 193 16.94 -0.61 2.13
N ALA A 194 15.84 -0.74 2.88
CA ALA A 194 15.15 0.41 3.48
C ALA A 194 16.03 1.21 4.47
N ASN A 195 16.93 0.53 5.18
CA ASN A 195 17.86 1.18 6.09
C ASN A 195 18.95 1.99 5.34
N LYS A 196 19.34 1.61 4.11
CA LYS A 196 20.31 2.36 3.31
C LYS A 196 19.72 3.68 2.81
N ASP A 197 18.48 3.66 2.32
CA ASP A 197 17.82 4.86 1.80
C ASP A 197 17.48 5.88 2.90
N SER A 198 17.36 5.45 4.15
CA SER A 198 17.15 6.35 5.31
C SER A 198 18.41 7.06 5.81
N SER A 199 19.58 6.75 5.22
CA SER A 199 20.90 7.25 5.65
C SER A 199 21.59 8.21 4.67
N MET A 200 20.90 8.61 3.59
CA MET A 200 21.33 9.64 2.62
C MET A 200 20.44 10.88 2.69
#